data_AF-A0A5C6UXU8-F1
#
_entry.id   AF-A0A5C6UXU8-F1
#
_cell.length_a   1.000
_cell.length_b   1.000
_cell.length_c   1.000
_cell.angle_alpha   90.00
_cell.angle_beta   90.00
_cell.angle_gamma   90.00
#
_symmetry.space_group_name_H-M   'P 1'
#
loop_
_entity.id
_entity.type
_entity.pdbx_description
1 polymer ?
#
loop_
_entity_poly.entity_id
_entity_poly.type
_entity_poly.pdbx_seq_one_letter_code
_entity_poly.pdbx_strand_id
1 'polypeptide(L)'
;MPHRSFAARHLLALAALGSATVLSSPVSAQDSVQEFSDTIHVIQRRPVLQKKRLDLSPRFGVNVNDSIYRNFRVGANLNFHFSERFYAGALFDWYDFGEVIGGPTQSFRDVDTEARASTDAAYLNWAGGAEVGFAPLVGKFALFNRGLFFYDVSVSAGVLFANSASIARPSGQSGLAGTAALTTRVFLNDWMALNLEVRDTIYNAQLRGLPEGALTHSVSVGAGLSLYVPTAFEYSDSEEPAQR
;
A
#
# COMPACT_ATOMS: atom_id res chain seq x y z
N MET A 1 -54.57 -21.97 82.26
CA MET A 1 -53.18 -21.75 81.78
C MET A 1 -52.69 -23.06 81.19
N PRO A 2 -51.92 -22.99 80.09
CA PRO A 2 -52.30 -23.48 78.76
C PRO A 2 -51.33 -24.60 78.31
N HIS A 3 -51.49 -25.34 77.21
CA HIS A 3 -51.71 -25.00 75.79
C HIS A 3 -52.33 -26.26 75.12
N ARG A 4 -53.51 -26.28 74.50
CA ARG A 4 -53.94 -25.68 73.20
C ARG A 4 -52.92 -25.95 72.08
N SER A 5 -53.23 -26.51 70.91
CA SER A 5 -54.48 -26.65 70.13
C SER A 5 -54.17 -27.60 68.96
N PHE A 6 -55.06 -28.54 68.59
CA PHE A 6 -56.08 -28.40 67.52
C PHE A 6 -55.45 -28.15 66.13
N ALA A 7 -55.79 -28.81 65.04
CA ALA A 7 -57.02 -29.46 64.62
C ALA A 7 -56.75 -30.26 63.33
N ALA A 8 -57.48 -31.35 63.05
CA ALA A 8 -58.51 -31.42 61.99
C ALA A 8 -57.95 -31.41 60.56
N ARG A 9 -58.32 -32.28 59.62
CA ARG A 9 -59.51 -33.13 59.40
C ARG A 9 -59.15 -34.01 58.17
N HIS A 10 -59.49 -35.30 58.15
CA HIS A 10 -60.56 -35.88 57.31
C HIS A 10 -60.47 -35.47 55.81
N LEU A 11 -60.57 -36.32 54.80
CA LEU A 11 -61.00 -37.70 54.62
C LEU A 11 -61.09 -37.83 53.08
N LEU A 12 -60.75 -39.00 52.53
CA LEU A 12 -61.36 -39.60 51.32
C LEU A 12 -61.28 -38.78 50.00
N ALA A 13 -61.29 -39.31 48.78
CA ALA A 13 -61.46 -40.62 48.18
C ALA A 13 -61.23 -40.45 46.67
N LEU A 14 -61.22 -41.59 45.95
CA LEU A 14 -61.60 -41.72 44.53
C LEU A 14 -60.61 -41.11 43.51
N ALA A 15 -60.34 -41.71 42.35
CA ALA A 15 -60.83 -42.93 41.73
C ALA A 15 -59.95 -43.27 40.52
N ALA A 16 -59.99 -44.56 40.17
CA ALA A 16 -59.87 -45.14 38.82
C ALA A 16 -58.51 -45.03 38.09
N LEU A 17 -57.75 -46.14 37.99
CA LEU A 17 -57.87 -47.21 36.99
C LEU A 17 -57.70 -46.72 35.54
N GLY A 18 -56.63 -47.18 34.87
CA GLY A 18 -56.59 -47.14 33.42
C GLY A 18 -55.19 -47.23 32.82
N SER A 19 -54.70 -48.45 32.66
CA SER A 19 -53.53 -48.87 31.89
C SER A 19 -53.33 -48.13 30.55
N ALA A 20 -52.09 -47.79 30.21
CA ALA A 20 -51.51 -48.07 28.89
C ALA A 20 -50.08 -47.50 28.82
N THR A 21 -49.12 -48.42 28.65
CA THR A 21 -47.77 -48.16 28.18
C THR A 21 -47.82 -47.42 26.83
N VAL A 22 -47.35 -46.17 26.78
CA VAL A 22 -47.11 -45.47 25.52
C VAL A 22 -45.62 -45.59 25.20
N LEU A 23 -45.33 -46.40 24.17
CA LEU A 23 -44.07 -46.43 23.46
C LEU A 23 -43.76 -45.02 22.94
N SER A 24 -42.65 -44.43 23.42
CA SER A 24 -42.11 -43.20 22.85
C SER A 24 -41.47 -43.53 21.50
N SER A 25 -42.16 -43.21 20.40
CA SER A 25 -41.55 -43.18 19.08
C SER A 25 -40.46 -42.10 19.06
N PRO A 26 -39.24 -42.36 18.55
CA PRO A 26 -38.31 -41.29 18.27
C PRO A 26 -38.90 -40.47 17.11
N VAL A 27 -39.22 -39.21 17.38
CA VAL A 27 -39.45 -38.22 16.35
C VAL A 27 -38.12 -38.02 15.64
N SER A 28 -37.94 -38.67 14.49
CA SER A 28 -36.92 -38.24 13.53
C SER A 28 -37.34 -36.88 13.02
N ALA A 29 -36.75 -35.82 13.59
CA ALA A 29 -36.65 -34.55 12.89
C ALA A 29 -35.82 -34.83 11.62
N GLN A 30 -36.49 -34.93 10.48
CA GLN A 30 -35.83 -34.85 9.19
C GLN A 30 -35.32 -33.42 9.06
N ASP A 31 -34.05 -33.23 9.43
CA ASP A 31 -33.24 -32.14 8.91
C ASP A 31 -33.20 -32.32 7.39
N SER A 32 -34.10 -31.63 6.71
CA SER A 32 -34.00 -31.41 5.27
C SER A 32 -32.80 -30.50 5.06
N VAL A 33 -31.61 -31.09 5.03
CA VAL A 33 -30.43 -30.45 4.43
C VAL A 33 -30.79 -30.27 2.97
N GLN A 34 -31.30 -29.08 2.66
CA GLN A 34 -31.55 -28.66 1.30
C GLN A 34 -30.17 -28.62 0.63
N GLU A 35 -29.88 -29.67 -0.15
CA GLU A 35 -28.63 -29.80 -0.88
C GLU A 35 -28.64 -28.70 -1.96
N PHE A 36 -28.04 -27.55 -1.63
CA PHE A 36 -27.76 -26.50 -2.59
C PHE A 36 -26.79 -27.08 -3.60
N SER A 37 -27.33 -27.67 -4.68
CA SER A 37 -26.55 -28.17 -5.82
C SER A 37 -25.89 -27.04 -6.61
N ASP A 38 -26.17 -25.78 -6.24
CA ASP A 38 -25.50 -24.60 -6.74
C ASP A 38 -24.47 -24.17 -5.70
N THR A 39 -23.18 -24.35 -6.01
CA THR A 39 -22.10 -23.88 -5.14
C THR A 39 -22.17 -22.36 -5.10
N ILE A 40 -22.79 -21.81 -4.05
CA ILE A 40 -22.87 -20.37 -3.82
C ILE A 40 -21.44 -19.85 -3.66
N HIS A 41 -20.91 -19.24 -4.72
CA HIS A 41 -19.58 -18.64 -4.71
C HIS A 41 -19.69 -17.20 -4.20
N VAL A 42 -19.32 -16.98 -2.93
CA VAL A 42 -19.27 -15.63 -2.36
C VAL A 42 -17.97 -14.96 -2.78
N ILE A 43 -18.03 -14.04 -3.75
CA ILE A 43 -16.91 -13.17 -4.10
C ILE A 43 -16.78 -12.11 -3.01
N GLN A 44 -15.72 -12.20 -2.19
CA GLN A 44 -15.42 -11.15 -1.22
C GLN A 44 -15.12 -9.85 -1.97
N ARG A 45 -15.90 -8.81 -1.71
CA ARG A 45 -15.68 -7.47 -2.26
C ARG A 45 -14.31 -6.96 -1.82
N ARG A 46 -13.54 -6.44 -2.78
CA ARG A 46 -12.30 -5.72 -2.46
C ARG A 46 -12.69 -4.39 -1.81
N PRO A 47 -12.15 -4.07 -0.63
CA PRO A 47 -12.58 -2.91 0.14
C PRO A 47 -12.14 -1.59 -0.50
N VAL A 48 -10.98 -1.57 -1.17
CA VAL A 48 -10.52 -0.41 -1.92
C VAL A 48 -10.42 -0.76 -3.40
N LEU A 49 -11.22 -0.08 -4.22
CA LEU A 49 -11.14 -0.11 -5.67
C LEU A 49 -10.24 1.02 -6.14
N GLN A 50 -9.29 0.70 -7.02
CA GLN A 50 -8.39 1.70 -7.60
C GLN A 50 -8.76 2.03 -9.05
N LYS A 51 -9.50 1.16 -9.74
CA LYS A 51 -9.82 1.34 -11.16
C LYS A 51 -10.54 2.66 -11.44
N LYS A 52 -10.12 3.33 -12.51
CA LYS A 52 -10.56 4.65 -12.99
C LYS A 52 -10.33 5.79 -11.99
N ARG A 53 -9.40 5.65 -11.05
CA ARG A 53 -9.07 6.71 -10.09
C ARG A 53 -7.76 7.38 -10.41
N LEU A 54 -7.72 8.67 -10.11
CA LEU A 54 -6.54 9.50 -10.14
C LEU A 54 -5.95 9.55 -8.73
N ASP A 55 -4.67 9.24 -8.62
CA ASP A 55 -3.90 9.24 -7.39
C ASP A 55 -2.86 10.35 -7.45
N LEU A 56 -3.00 11.34 -6.57
CA LEU A 56 -2.00 12.37 -6.35
C LEU A 56 -1.18 11.98 -5.11
N SER A 57 0.13 11.81 -5.32
CA SER A 57 1.04 11.27 -4.33
C SER A 57 2.24 12.18 -4.08
N PRO A 58 2.15 13.19 -3.19
CA PRO A 58 3.34 13.85 -2.65
C PRO A 58 4.28 12.83 -1.99
N ARG A 59 5.58 12.98 -2.20
CA ARG A 59 6.62 12.07 -1.72
C ARG A 59 7.88 12.81 -1.27
N PHE A 60 8.52 12.20 -0.29
CA PHE A 60 9.75 12.69 0.33
C PHE A 60 10.71 11.51 0.45
N GLY A 61 12.00 11.73 0.29
CA GLY A 61 12.98 10.65 0.40
C GLY A 61 14.41 11.13 0.51
N VAL A 62 15.31 10.17 0.69
CA VAL A 62 16.75 10.40 0.75
C VAL A 62 17.45 9.41 -0.18
N ASN A 63 18.54 9.84 -0.81
CA ASN A 63 19.43 8.92 -1.49
C ASN A 63 20.19 8.06 -0.45
N VAL A 64 20.40 6.78 -0.78
CA VAL A 64 21.10 5.81 0.07
C VAL A 64 22.29 5.11 -0.59
N ASN A 65 22.49 5.25 -1.91
CA ASN A 65 23.57 4.53 -2.61
C ASN A 65 24.88 5.31 -2.74
N ASP A 66 24.92 6.59 -2.37
CA ASP A 66 26.14 7.38 -2.43
C ASP A 66 26.66 7.73 -1.03
N SER A 67 27.93 7.41 -0.81
CA SER A 67 28.64 7.71 0.44
C SER A 67 29.32 9.08 0.43
N ILE A 68 29.44 9.72 -0.73
CA ILE A 68 30.12 11.00 -0.96
C ILE A 68 29.12 12.17 -0.95
N TYR A 69 27.94 11.98 -1.55
CA TYR A 69 26.93 13.03 -1.66
C TYR A 69 25.56 12.53 -1.25
N ARG A 70 24.91 13.20 -0.29
CA ARG A 70 23.57 12.80 0.17
C ARG A 70 22.54 13.86 -0.18
N ASN A 71 21.51 13.45 -0.91
CA ASN A 71 20.42 14.33 -1.32
C ASN A 71 19.11 13.97 -0.65
N PHE A 72 18.38 15.02 -0.26
CA PHE A 72 16.97 14.96 0.04
C PHE A 72 16.17 15.12 -1.24
N ARG A 73 15.09 14.37 -1.37
CA ARG A 73 14.20 14.33 -2.53
C ARG A 73 12.82 14.76 -2.08
N VAL A 74 12.24 15.75 -2.76
CA VAL A 74 10.82 16.11 -2.63
C VAL A 74 10.20 16.06 -4.00
N GLY A 75 9.08 15.36 -4.11
CA GLY A 75 8.42 15.17 -5.39
C GLY A 75 6.95 14.90 -5.24
N ALA A 76 6.30 14.69 -6.38
CA ALA A 76 4.93 14.21 -6.44
C ALA A 76 4.75 13.29 -7.64
N ASN A 77 3.84 12.33 -7.50
CA ASN A 77 3.36 11.50 -8.61
C ASN A 77 1.88 11.77 -8.85
N LEU A 78 1.50 11.66 -10.11
CA LEU A 78 0.12 11.74 -10.57
C LEU A 78 -0.17 10.47 -11.37
N ASN A 79 -0.88 9.52 -10.76
CA ASN A 79 -1.11 8.20 -11.31
C ASN A 79 -2.58 8.02 -11.69
N PHE A 80 -2.85 7.65 -12.94
CA PHE A 80 -4.17 7.21 -13.38
C PHE A 80 -4.23 5.68 -13.42
N HIS A 81 -5.11 5.11 -12.60
CA HIS A 81 -5.32 3.67 -12.50
C HIS A 81 -6.36 3.23 -13.53
N PHE A 82 -5.93 2.70 -14.67
CA PHE A 82 -6.85 2.22 -15.71
C PHE A 82 -7.41 0.83 -15.39
N SER A 83 -6.71 0.05 -14.58
CA SER A 83 -7.13 -1.24 -14.07
C SER A 83 -6.88 -1.30 -12.56
N GLU A 84 -7.39 -2.35 -11.92
CA GLU A 84 -7.20 -2.60 -10.48
C GLU A 84 -5.75 -2.92 -10.09
N ARG A 85 -4.92 -3.29 -11.06
CA ARG A 85 -3.50 -3.63 -10.84
C ARG A 85 -2.54 -2.75 -11.61
N PHE A 86 -3.03 -1.95 -12.55
CA PHE A 86 -2.17 -1.21 -13.46
C PHE A 86 -2.49 0.27 -13.43
N TYR A 87 -1.44 1.07 -13.45
CA TYR A 87 -1.52 2.52 -13.52
C TYR A 87 -0.49 3.07 -14.50
N ALA A 88 -0.79 4.24 -15.02
CA ALA A 88 0.14 5.06 -15.78
C ALA A 88 0.12 6.45 -15.17
N GLY A 89 1.29 7.07 -15.02
CA GLY A 89 1.40 8.32 -14.31
C GLY A 89 2.54 9.20 -14.78
N ALA A 90 2.53 10.42 -14.26
CA ALA A 90 3.63 11.35 -14.36
C ALA A 90 4.25 11.55 -12.98
N LEU A 91 5.54 11.85 -12.96
CA LEU A 91 6.26 12.14 -11.73
C LEU A 91 7.19 13.32 -11.90
N PHE A 92 7.41 14.03 -10.81
CA PHE A 92 8.39 15.10 -10.72
C PHE A 92 9.08 15.02 -9.36
N ASP A 93 10.41 15.16 -9.38
CA ASP A 93 11.29 15.21 -8.22
C ASP A 93 12.18 16.43 -8.29
N TRP A 94 12.32 17.06 -7.15
CA TRP A 94 13.31 18.08 -6.86
C TRP A 94 14.28 17.54 -5.82
N TYR A 95 15.57 17.75 -6.06
CA TYR A 95 16.67 17.26 -5.20
C TYR A 95 17.56 18.40 -4.68
N ASP A 96 17.58 19.54 -5.38
CA ASP A 96 18.45 20.67 -5.03
C ASP A 96 17.80 21.62 -4.02
N PHE A 97 18.11 21.43 -2.74
CA PHE A 97 17.68 22.32 -1.67
C PHE A 97 18.84 23.09 -1.05
N GLY A 98 19.97 23.19 -1.77
CA GLY A 98 21.23 23.71 -1.25
C GLY A 98 21.79 22.91 -0.07
N GLU A 99 22.76 23.51 0.63
CA GLU A 99 23.48 22.90 1.76
C GLU A 99 22.63 22.66 3.02
N VAL A 100 21.38 23.13 3.04
CA VAL A 100 20.52 23.11 4.24
C VAL A 100 20.06 21.70 4.58
N ILE A 101 19.72 20.89 3.57
CA ILE A 101 19.19 19.52 3.74
C ILE A 101 19.84 18.48 2.82
N GLY A 102 20.79 18.89 1.98
CA GLY A 102 21.61 18.01 1.15
C GLY A 102 23.07 18.50 1.10
N GLY A 103 23.99 17.63 0.71
CA GLY A 103 25.39 18.05 0.51
C GLY A 103 26.44 16.94 0.71
N PRO A 104 27.72 17.33 0.66
CA PRO A 104 28.83 16.39 0.82
C PRO A 104 28.84 15.78 2.22
N THR A 105 29.00 14.47 2.28
CA THR A 105 29.03 13.69 3.51
C THR A 105 30.32 13.92 4.30
N GLN A 106 30.37 13.39 5.53
CA GLN A 106 31.61 13.39 6.31
C GLN A 106 32.73 12.63 5.59
N SER A 107 32.40 11.49 4.97
CA SER A 107 33.35 10.68 4.21
C SER A 107 34.00 11.45 3.06
N PHE A 108 33.26 12.34 2.38
CA PHE A 108 33.84 13.22 1.37
C PHE A 108 34.88 14.16 1.98
N ARG A 109 34.57 14.79 3.12
CA ARG A 109 35.50 15.69 3.81
C ARG A 109 36.75 14.96 4.29
N ASP A 110 36.60 13.74 4.78
CA ASP A 110 37.71 12.92 5.26
C ASP A 110 38.64 12.54 4.10
N VAL A 111 38.09 12.12 2.95
CA VAL A 111 38.88 11.80 1.76
C VAL A 111 39.56 13.04 1.16
N ASP A 112 38.83 14.15 1.08
CA ASP A 112 39.38 15.40 0.52
C ASP A 112 40.51 15.96 1.40
N THR A 113 40.33 15.92 2.72
CA THR A 113 41.31 16.45 3.69
C THR A 113 42.51 15.52 3.86
N GLU A 114 42.29 14.21 4.04
CA GLU A 114 43.34 13.25 4.40
C GLU A 114 44.06 12.69 3.17
N ALA A 115 43.35 12.37 2.10
CA ALA A 115 43.94 11.77 0.90
C ALA A 115 44.31 12.79 -0.19
N ARG A 116 43.90 14.07 -0.04
CA ARG A 116 44.02 15.12 -1.07
C ARG A 116 43.50 14.70 -2.45
N ALA A 117 42.57 13.75 -2.45
CA ALA A 117 41.98 13.21 -3.67
C ALA A 117 40.69 13.97 -3.95
N SER A 118 40.71 14.83 -4.98
CA SER A 118 39.52 15.55 -5.46
C SER A 118 38.54 14.53 -6.05
N THR A 119 37.62 14.06 -5.21
CA THR A 119 36.58 13.09 -5.58
C THR A 119 35.46 13.82 -6.30
N ASP A 120 34.99 13.28 -7.43
CA ASP A 120 33.84 13.81 -8.15
C ASP A 120 32.66 12.85 -8.02
N ALA A 121 31.52 13.37 -7.59
CA ALA A 121 30.27 12.61 -7.46
C ALA A 121 29.16 13.31 -8.22
N ALA A 122 28.36 12.53 -8.95
CA ALA A 122 27.24 13.02 -9.72
C ALA A 122 25.99 13.07 -8.85
N TYR A 123 25.24 14.15 -8.94
CA TYR A 123 23.98 14.33 -8.21
C TYR A 123 22.87 14.85 -9.13
N LEU A 124 21.62 14.54 -8.78
CA LEU A 124 20.44 15.08 -9.46
C LEU A 124 20.08 16.45 -8.88
N ASN A 125 19.66 17.36 -9.75
CA ASN A 125 19.01 18.62 -9.37
C ASN A 125 17.49 18.47 -9.39
N TRP A 126 16.96 17.96 -10.51
CA TRP A 126 15.54 17.63 -10.68
C TRP A 126 15.38 16.49 -11.69
N ALA A 127 14.28 15.76 -11.61
CA ALA A 127 13.90 14.79 -12.61
C ALA A 127 12.38 14.74 -12.76
N GLY A 128 11.89 14.61 -13.98
CA GLY A 128 10.46 14.47 -14.24
C GLY A 128 10.16 13.71 -15.51
N GLY A 129 9.02 13.03 -15.55
CA GLY A 129 8.65 12.22 -16.70
C GLY A 129 7.44 11.35 -16.43
N ALA A 130 7.38 10.23 -17.13
CA ALA A 130 6.24 9.31 -17.09
C ALA A 130 6.66 7.92 -16.64
N GLU A 131 5.78 7.25 -15.89
CA GLU A 131 5.96 5.88 -15.44
C GLU A 131 4.68 5.05 -15.64
N VAL A 132 4.88 3.75 -15.78
CA VAL A 132 3.82 2.75 -15.73
C VAL A 132 4.10 1.81 -14.56
N GLY A 133 3.04 1.37 -13.89
CA GLY A 133 3.17 0.51 -12.73
C GLY A 133 2.19 -0.64 -12.72
N PHE A 134 2.61 -1.69 -12.01
CA PHE A 134 1.89 -2.94 -11.85
C PHE A 134 1.95 -3.38 -10.38
N ALA A 135 0.78 -3.70 -9.81
CA ALA A 135 0.62 -4.19 -8.45
C ALA A 135 0.39 -5.72 -8.43
N PRO A 136 1.46 -6.54 -8.33
CA PRO A 136 1.33 -8.00 -8.27
C PRO A 136 0.75 -8.50 -6.95
N LEU A 137 1.05 -7.81 -5.84
CA LEU A 137 0.73 -8.28 -4.50
C LEU A 137 -0.27 -7.32 -3.86
N VAL A 138 -1.39 -7.87 -3.41
CA VAL A 138 -2.41 -7.17 -2.65
C VAL A 138 -2.76 -8.05 -1.47
N GLY A 139 -2.87 -7.45 -0.28
CA GLY A 139 -3.12 -8.20 0.93
C GLY A 139 -3.90 -7.42 1.97
N LYS A 140 -4.13 -8.11 3.09
CA LYS A 140 -4.77 -7.57 4.28
C LYS A 140 -4.04 -8.09 5.50
N PHE A 141 -3.84 -7.25 6.50
CA PHE A 141 -3.30 -7.67 7.78
C PHE A 141 -4.09 -7.04 8.92
N ALA A 142 -4.19 -7.77 10.03
CA ALA A 142 -4.78 -7.27 11.26
C ALA A 142 -3.67 -6.75 12.17
N LEU A 143 -3.79 -5.52 12.63
CA LEU A 143 -2.87 -4.93 13.59
C LEU A 143 -3.55 -4.82 14.96
N PHE A 144 -2.91 -5.37 15.99
CA PHE A 144 -3.35 -5.35 17.39
C PHE A 144 -4.77 -5.89 17.67
N ASN A 145 -5.28 -6.83 16.86
CA ASN A 145 -6.67 -7.31 16.94
C ASN A 145 -7.74 -6.19 16.94
N ARG A 146 -7.38 -4.98 16.47
CA ARG A 146 -8.24 -3.79 16.51
C ARG A 146 -8.51 -3.18 15.14
N GLY A 147 -7.55 -3.26 14.22
CA GLY A 147 -7.69 -2.70 12.88
C GLY A 147 -7.31 -3.68 11.80
N LEU A 148 -8.15 -3.80 10.77
CA LEU A 148 -7.83 -4.50 9.53
C LEU A 148 -7.32 -3.47 8.52
N PHE A 149 -6.07 -3.60 8.11
CA PHE A 149 -5.45 -2.71 7.12
C PHE A 149 -5.27 -3.44 5.80
N PHE A 150 -5.45 -2.72 4.71
CA PHE A 150 -5.22 -3.21 3.36
C PHE A 150 -3.91 -2.65 2.84
N TYR A 151 -3.17 -3.46 2.12
CA TYR A 151 -1.93 -3.02 1.49
C TYR A 151 -1.79 -3.56 0.09
N ASP A 152 -1.04 -2.84 -0.73
CA ASP A 152 -0.53 -3.31 -2.00
C ASP A 152 0.98 -3.09 -2.10
N VAL A 153 1.60 -3.89 -2.96
CA VAL A 153 2.98 -3.69 -3.40
C VAL A 153 2.95 -3.60 -4.91
N SER A 154 3.46 -2.48 -5.42
CA SER A 154 3.56 -2.19 -6.84
C SER A 154 5.01 -2.00 -7.27
N VAL A 155 5.29 -2.39 -8.50
CA VAL A 155 6.53 -2.10 -9.20
C VAL A 155 6.21 -1.12 -10.33
N SER A 156 7.01 -0.07 -10.51
CA SER A 156 6.90 0.84 -11.66
C SER A 156 8.22 0.96 -12.41
N ALA A 157 8.10 1.31 -13.68
CA ALA A 157 9.24 1.68 -14.52
C ALA A 157 8.82 2.81 -15.48
N GLY A 158 9.78 3.64 -15.88
CA GLY A 158 9.46 4.83 -16.66
C GLY A 158 10.66 5.49 -17.33
N VAL A 159 10.34 6.51 -18.11
CA VAL A 159 11.31 7.38 -18.80
C VAL A 159 11.18 8.77 -18.21
N LEU A 160 12.32 9.34 -17.86
CA LEU A 160 12.47 10.64 -17.24
C LEU A 160 13.33 11.56 -18.10
N PHE A 161 13.16 12.84 -17.86
CA PHE A 161 14.11 13.87 -18.21
C PHE A 161 14.70 14.39 -16.89
N ALA A 162 16.01 14.30 -16.74
CA ALA A 162 16.69 14.66 -15.50
C ALA A 162 17.77 15.71 -15.78
N ASN A 163 17.94 16.63 -14.84
CA ASN A 163 19.07 17.52 -14.79
C ASN A 163 20.05 17.02 -13.73
N SER A 164 21.26 16.69 -14.16
CA SER A 164 22.34 16.19 -13.31
C SER A 164 23.52 17.15 -13.31
N ALA A 165 24.23 17.23 -12.20
CA ALA A 165 25.47 17.96 -12.05
C ALA A 165 26.50 17.09 -11.32
N SER A 166 27.74 17.55 -11.23
CA SER A 166 28.75 16.90 -10.38
C SER A 166 29.46 17.90 -9.49
N ILE A 167 30.09 17.42 -8.42
CA ILE A 167 30.84 18.28 -7.48
C ILE A 167 31.92 19.07 -8.24
N ALA A 168 32.61 18.44 -9.19
CA ALA A 168 33.65 19.09 -9.98
C ALA A 168 33.10 19.93 -11.15
N ARG A 169 31.86 19.67 -11.61
CA ARG A 169 31.18 20.43 -12.67
C ARG A 169 29.73 20.73 -12.26
N PRO A 170 29.51 21.83 -11.50
CA PRO A 170 28.19 22.19 -11.00
C PRO A 170 27.25 22.75 -12.07
N SER A 171 27.70 22.92 -13.32
CA SER A 171 26.83 23.29 -14.45
C SER A 171 25.87 22.13 -14.76
N GLY A 172 24.61 22.26 -14.34
CA GLY A 172 23.60 21.23 -14.56
C GLY A 172 23.39 20.92 -16.03
N GLN A 173 23.46 19.64 -16.40
CA GLN A 173 23.18 19.13 -17.72
C GLN A 173 21.87 18.34 -17.71
N SER A 174 20.98 18.65 -18.63
CA SER A 174 19.75 17.90 -18.81
C SER A 174 19.91 16.77 -19.83
N GLY A 175 19.29 15.62 -19.56
CA GLY A 175 19.31 14.48 -20.45
C GLY A 175 18.18 13.49 -20.17
N LEU A 176 18.10 12.47 -21.02
CA LEU A 176 17.20 11.35 -20.80
C LEU A 176 17.68 10.50 -19.62
N ALA A 177 16.72 10.02 -18.85
CA ALA A 177 16.90 9.18 -17.69
C ALA A 177 15.84 8.08 -17.66
N GLY A 178 16.10 7.01 -16.92
CA GLY A 178 15.17 5.93 -16.64
C GLY A 178 14.83 5.89 -15.15
N THR A 179 13.72 5.27 -14.82
CA THR A 179 13.39 4.98 -13.41
C THR A 179 12.77 3.61 -13.25
N ALA A 180 13.04 2.99 -12.11
CA ALA A 180 12.34 1.82 -11.62
C ALA A 180 12.06 2.00 -10.14
N ALA A 181 10.87 1.64 -9.67
CA ALA A 181 10.52 1.77 -8.26
C ALA A 181 9.72 0.57 -7.75
N LEU A 182 9.87 0.31 -6.47
CA LEU A 182 9.01 -0.56 -5.68
C LEU A 182 8.30 0.28 -4.62
N THR A 183 6.98 0.30 -4.68
CA THR A 183 6.12 1.10 -3.81
C THR A 183 5.20 0.17 -3.05
N THR A 184 5.21 0.28 -1.73
CA THR A 184 4.24 -0.36 -0.85
C THR A 184 3.23 0.70 -0.41
N ARG A 185 1.94 0.46 -0.61
CA ARG A 185 0.87 1.35 -0.13
C ARG A 185 0.10 0.66 0.97
N VAL A 186 -0.13 1.37 2.08
CA VAL A 186 -1.00 0.94 3.18
C VAL A 186 -2.20 1.86 3.21
N PHE A 187 -3.38 1.33 2.90
CA PHE A 187 -4.63 2.08 2.85
C PHE A 187 -5.10 2.39 4.26
N LEU A 188 -5.24 3.68 4.54
CA LEU A 188 -5.80 4.19 5.80
C LEU A 188 -7.33 4.24 5.70
N ASN A 189 -7.83 4.55 4.50
CA ASN A 189 -9.23 4.71 4.15
C ASN A 189 -9.35 4.74 2.62
N ASP A 190 -10.58 4.82 2.11
CA ASP A 190 -10.88 4.61 0.69
C ASP A 190 -10.27 5.67 -0.24
N TRP A 191 -9.90 6.84 0.29
CA TRP A 191 -9.35 7.96 -0.47
C TRP A 191 -7.89 8.28 -0.14
N MET A 192 -7.29 7.62 0.87
CA MET A 192 -5.92 7.93 1.28
C MET A 192 -5.12 6.68 1.69
N ALA A 193 -3.86 6.65 1.24
CA ALA A 193 -2.91 5.59 1.58
C ALA A 193 -1.53 6.17 1.92
N LEU A 194 -0.84 5.53 2.85
CA LEU A 194 0.56 5.81 3.15
C LEU A 194 1.44 5.01 2.21
N ASN A 195 2.39 5.67 1.57
CA ASN A 195 3.29 5.05 0.60
C ASN A 195 4.69 4.96 1.17
N LEU A 196 5.33 3.82 0.99
CA LEU A 196 6.76 3.61 1.18
C LEU A 196 7.35 3.25 -0.18
N GLU A 197 8.39 3.95 -0.61
CA GLU A 197 8.97 3.81 -1.95
C GLU A 197 10.48 3.56 -1.86
N VAL A 198 10.95 2.59 -2.64
CA VAL A 198 12.35 2.45 -3.02
C VAL A 198 12.43 2.69 -4.52
N ARG A 199 13.17 3.72 -4.95
CA ARG A 199 13.25 4.13 -6.35
C ARG A 199 14.69 4.23 -6.79
N ASP A 200 15.00 3.57 -7.90
CA ASP A 200 16.23 3.76 -8.66
C ASP A 200 15.96 4.73 -9.82
N THR A 201 16.83 5.74 -9.95
CA THR A 201 16.82 6.70 -11.04
C THR A 201 18.14 6.60 -11.77
N ILE A 202 18.10 6.20 -13.03
CA ILE A 202 19.26 5.96 -13.89
C ILE A 202 19.40 7.15 -14.84
N TYR A 203 20.56 7.80 -14.90
CA TYR A 203 20.77 9.04 -15.64
C TYR A 203 22.19 9.15 -16.17
N ASN A 204 22.38 9.98 -17.19
CA ASN A 204 23.72 10.34 -17.66
C ASN A 204 24.27 11.53 -16.85
N ALA A 205 25.53 11.46 -16.44
CA ALA A 205 26.22 12.53 -15.74
C ALA A 205 27.65 12.74 -16.25
N GLN A 206 28.09 14.00 -16.33
CA GLN A 206 29.43 14.36 -16.78
C GLN A 206 30.43 14.48 -15.62
N LEU A 207 31.09 13.36 -15.28
CA LEU A 207 32.14 13.33 -14.27
C LEU A 207 33.49 13.83 -14.80
N ARG A 208 34.27 14.50 -13.95
CA ARG A 208 35.63 14.98 -14.25
C ARG A 208 36.51 13.81 -14.73
N GLY A 209 37.14 13.99 -15.89
CA GLY A 209 38.02 12.99 -16.49
C GLY A 209 37.32 12.01 -17.46
N LEU A 210 35.99 12.07 -17.58
CA LEU A 210 35.23 11.27 -18.55
C LEU A 210 34.65 12.18 -19.66
N PRO A 211 35.13 12.05 -20.91
CA PRO A 211 34.70 12.91 -22.03
C PRO A 211 33.27 12.66 -22.51
N GLU A 212 32.77 11.42 -22.44
CA GLU A 212 31.50 11.00 -23.08
C GLU A 212 30.28 10.98 -22.15
N GLY A 213 30.42 11.46 -20.91
CA GLY A 213 29.39 11.28 -19.87
C GLY A 213 29.29 9.82 -19.43
N ALA A 214 28.89 9.60 -18.19
CA ALA A 214 28.78 8.27 -17.59
C ALA A 214 27.33 7.99 -17.23
N LEU A 215 26.85 6.78 -17.56
CA LEU A 215 25.59 6.30 -17.03
C LEU A 215 25.79 5.96 -15.55
N THR A 216 25.03 6.64 -14.70
CA THR A 216 25.04 6.45 -13.25
C THR A 216 23.61 6.26 -12.76
N HIS A 217 23.45 5.89 -11.50
CA HIS A 217 22.15 5.66 -10.91
C HIS A 217 22.10 6.13 -9.46
N SER A 218 20.90 6.48 -9.00
CA SER A 218 20.62 7.06 -7.69
C SER A 218 19.47 6.30 -7.07
N VAL A 219 19.78 5.50 -6.04
CA VAL A 219 18.78 4.76 -5.28
C VAL A 219 18.32 5.62 -4.12
N SER A 220 17.01 5.84 -4.06
CA SER A 220 16.34 6.63 -3.04
C SER A 220 15.33 5.79 -2.28
N VAL A 221 15.23 6.04 -0.99
CA VAL A 221 14.19 5.48 -0.12
C VAL A 221 13.35 6.64 0.39
N GLY A 222 12.03 6.48 0.37
CA GLY A 222 11.12 7.55 0.71
C GLY A 222 9.77 7.08 1.22
N ALA A 223 9.01 8.06 1.69
CA ALA A 223 7.63 7.90 2.09
C ALA A 223 6.77 9.00 1.44
N GLY A 224 5.49 8.72 1.25
CA GLY A 224 4.55 9.65 0.65
C GLY A 224 3.12 9.36 1.09
N LEU A 225 2.20 10.15 0.57
CA LEU A 225 0.77 10.01 0.85
C LEU A 225 0.00 10.00 -0.46
N SER A 226 -0.66 8.90 -0.80
CA SER A 226 -1.58 8.83 -1.94
C SER A 226 -2.92 9.44 -1.57
N LEU A 227 -3.45 10.28 -2.44
CA LEU A 227 -4.77 10.87 -2.36
C LEU A 227 -5.55 10.51 -3.63
N TYR A 228 -6.61 9.72 -3.48
CA TYR A 228 -7.38 9.20 -4.59
C TYR A 228 -8.65 10.01 -4.86
N VAL A 229 -8.84 10.39 -6.13
CA VAL A 229 -9.99 11.12 -6.66
C VAL A 229 -10.62 10.32 -7.81
N PRO A 230 -11.94 10.11 -7.82
CA PRO A 230 -12.94 10.51 -6.83
C PRO A 230 -12.79 9.77 -5.48
N THR A 231 -13.32 10.38 -4.41
CA THR A 231 -13.23 9.87 -3.03
C THR A 231 -14.23 8.76 -2.72
N ALA A 232 -15.34 8.70 -3.45
CA ALA A 232 -16.35 7.65 -3.36
C ALA A 232 -16.27 6.69 -4.55
N PHE A 233 -16.65 5.43 -4.32
CA PHE A 233 -16.76 4.41 -5.35
C PHE A 233 -18.13 3.75 -5.29
N GLU A 234 -18.62 3.33 -6.46
CA GLU A 234 -19.83 2.56 -6.60
C GLU A 234 -19.47 1.21 -7.24
N TYR A 235 -19.92 0.12 -6.63
CA TYR A 235 -19.81 -1.19 -7.27
C TYR A 235 -20.84 -1.21 -8.40
N SER A 236 -20.36 -1.34 -9.64
CA SER A 236 -21.25 -1.74 -10.73
C SER A 236 -21.47 -3.23 -10.58
N ASP A 237 -22.60 -3.61 -9.98
CA ASP A 237 -23.13 -4.96 -10.03
C ASP A 237 -23.63 -5.18 -11.47
N SER A 238 -22.74 -5.51 -12.40
CA SER A 238 -23.13 -5.91 -13.75
C SER A 238 -23.63 -7.35 -13.74
N GLU A 239 -24.74 -7.59 -13.03
CA GLU A 239 -25.64 -8.70 -13.35
C GLU A 239 -26.58 -8.19 -14.43
N GLU A 240 -26.20 -8.40 -15.69
CA GLU A 240 -27.22 -8.57 -16.72
C GLU A 240 -27.88 -9.92 -16.38
N PRO A 241 -29.16 -9.96 -15.94
CA PRO A 241 -29.81 -11.22 -15.72
C PRO A 241 -29.85 -11.90 -17.08
N ALA A 242 -29.19 -13.05 -17.20
CA ALA A 242 -29.32 -13.91 -18.36
C ALA A 242 -30.81 -14.11 -18.61
N GLN A 243 -31.34 -13.43 -19.62
CA GLN A 243 -32.71 -13.58 -20.07
C GLN A 243 -32.84 -15.05 -20.50
N ARG A 244 -33.56 -15.82 -19.69
CA ARG A 244 -34.00 -17.18 -20.02
C ARG A 244 -35.06 -17.14 -21.10
#